data_AF-A0A1W9PA77-F1
#
_entry.id   AF-A0A1W9PA77-F1
#
_cell.length_a   1.000
_cell.length_b   1.000
_cell.length_c   1.000
_cell.angle_alpha   90.00
_cell.angle_beta   90.00
_cell.angle_gamma   90.00
#
_symmetry.space_group_name_H-M   'P 1'
#
loop_
_entity.id
_entity.type
_entity.pdbx_description
1 polymer ?
#
loop_
_entity_poly.entity_id
_entity_poly.type
_entity_poly.pdbx_seq_one_letter_code
_entity_poly.pdbx_strand_id
1 'polypeptide(L)'
;MIFIDLHISTRRSIKNLHTKLYQTYLVFSSNCNIIDPMIYLFIVWHMHQPYYKNDREHTYLMPWVRLHAAKDYYDMLMIAREEEAKVSFNLTPVLLEQIEDYTRNNVKEIQNEMMLKDTSALNEEEKVYIISNFFYANHRVISKKTIA
;
A
#
# COMPACT_ATOMS: atom_id res chain seq x y z
N MET A 1 5.82 -11.34 16.37
CA MET A 1 6.08 -10.06 15.69
C MET A 1 7.27 -10.27 14.77
N ILE A 2 7.07 -10.22 13.46
CA ILE A 2 8.16 -10.38 12.48
C ILE A 2 8.51 -8.97 12.00
N PHE A 3 9.78 -8.59 12.16
CA PHE A 3 10.35 -7.41 11.53
C PHE A 3 11.11 -7.88 10.30
N ILE A 4 10.79 -7.31 9.14
CA ILE A 4 11.60 -7.51 7.95
C ILE A 4 12.40 -6.23 7.77
N ASP A 5 13.63 -6.22 8.29
CA ASP A 5 14.59 -5.17 7.95
C ASP A 5 15.17 -5.47 6.57
N LEU A 6 14.67 -4.79 5.54
CA LEU A 6 15.33 -4.76 4.24
C LEU A 6 16.61 -3.92 4.35
N HIS A 7 17.73 -4.56 4.70
CA HIS A 7 19.04 -3.93 4.57
C HIS A 7 19.55 -4.09 3.14
N ILE A 8 19.20 -3.14 2.26
CA ILE A 8 19.73 -3.09 0.89
C ILE A 8 21.15 -2.52 0.96
N SER A 9 22.16 -3.40 0.90
CA SER A 9 23.56 -2.98 0.83
C SER A 9 23.95 -2.70 -0.63
N THR A 10 23.97 -1.43 -1.02
CA THR A 10 24.52 -0.97 -2.30
C THR A 10 25.92 -0.41 -2.09
N ARG A 11 26.94 -1.28 -2.06
CA ARG A 11 28.32 -0.84 -2.35
C ARG A 11 28.42 -0.51 -3.84
N ARG A 12 28.27 0.77 -4.21
CA ARG A 12 28.81 1.27 -5.47
C ARG A 12 29.29 2.72 -5.33
N SER A 13 30.62 2.86 -5.45
CA SER A 13 31.31 4.14 -5.57
C SER A 13 30.84 4.84 -6.83
N ILE A 14 30.21 6.01 -6.69
CA ILE A 14 30.02 6.95 -7.79
C ILE A 14 31.00 8.10 -7.58
N LYS A 15 32.11 8.04 -8.30
CA LYS A 15 32.98 9.19 -8.56
C LYS A 15 32.32 10.04 -9.66
N ASN A 16 32.17 11.32 -9.36
CA ASN A 16 31.98 12.44 -10.30
C ASN A 16 30.71 12.44 -11.17
N LEU A 17 29.83 13.42 -10.92
CA LEU A 17 29.22 14.20 -12.00
C LEU A 17 28.90 15.63 -11.50
N HIS A 18 29.78 16.56 -11.86
CA HIS A 18 29.53 18.00 -11.85
C HIS A 18 28.54 18.32 -12.97
N THR A 19 27.43 19.03 -12.71
CA THR A 19 27.15 20.40 -13.22
C THR A 19 25.69 20.84 -13.06
N LYS A 20 25.52 21.92 -12.27
CA LYS A 20 24.70 23.15 -12.47
C LYS A 20 23.17 23.04 -12.55
N LEU A 21 22.36 23.97 -12.03
CA LEU A 21 22.46 25.18 -11.19
C LEU A 21 21.00 25.66 -11.10
N TYR A 22 20.47 25.99 -9.92
CA TYR A 22 19.61 27.15 -9.66
C TYR A 22 19.46 27.28 -8.14
N GLN A 23 20.37 28.06 -7.55
CA GLN A 23 20.36 28.42 -6.14
C GLN A 23 19.91 29.86 -6.02
N THR A 24 18.72 30.09 -5.44
CA THR A 24 18.29 31.42 -5.02
C THR A 24 18.83 31.66 -3.62
N TYR A 25 19.78 32.58 -3.49
CA TYR A 25 20.41 32.94 -2.22
C TYR A 25 19.50 33.88 -1.42
N LEU A 26 19.09 33.46 -0.22
CA LEU A 26 18.73 34.36 0.88
C LEU A 26 19.98 34.50 1.76
N VAL A 27 20.62 35.66 1.72
CA VAL A 27 21.75 35.99 2.59
C VAL A 27 21.20 36.44 3.94
N PHE A 28 21.27 35.58 4.95
CA PHE A 28 21.23 36.00 6.35
C PHE A 28 22.66 36.00 6.90
N SER A 29 23.19 37.19 7.18
CA SER A 29 24.43 37.38 7.93
C SER A 29 24.09 37.73 9.36
N SER A 30 24.21 36.75 10.25
CA SER A 30 24.60 36.98 11.63
C SER A 30 25.16 35.67 12.19
N ASN A 31 26.41 35.72 12.66
CA ASN A 31 27.16 34.62 13.25
C ASN A 31 26.37 33.88 14.32
N CYS A 32 25.63 32.84 13.92
CA CYS A 32 25.07 31.86 14.83
C CYS A 32 25.74 30.53 14.49
N ASN A 33 26.55 30.02 15.42
CA ASN A 33 26.91 28.61 15.43
C ASN A 33 25.64 27.81 15.75
N ILE A 34 24.72 27.73 14.80
CA ILE A 34 23.65 26.75 14.84
C ILE A 34 24.33 25.42 14.54
N ILE A 35 24.73 24.74 15.61
CA ILE A 35 24.87 23.29 15.56
C ILE A 35 23.46 22.81 15.22
N ASP A 36 23.19 22.56 13.94
CA ASP A 36 21.91 22.03 13.51
C ASP A 36 21.73 20.70 14.27
N PRO A 37 20.78 20.61 15.22
CA PRO A 37 20.69 19.44 16.05
C PRO A 37 20.37 18.24 15.16
N MET A 38 21.28 17.27 15.13
CA MET A 38 21.09 16.03 14.38
C MET A 38 19.86 15.28 14.93
N ILE A 39 18.79 15.25 14.14
CA ILE A 39 17.56 14.50 14.46
C ILE A 39 17.71 13.07 13.92
N TYR A 40 17.60 12.09 14.80
CA TYR A 40 17.47 10.69 14.41
C TYR A 40 16.00 10.38 14.15
N LEU A 41 15.70 9.98 12.92
CA LEU A 41 14.36 9.60 12.49
C LEU A 41 14.29 8.09 12.28
N PHE A 42 13.29 7.46 12.89
CA PHE A 42 12.95 6.06 12.65
C PHE A 42 11.51 5.95 12.18
N ILE A 43 11.32 5.51 10.93
CA ILE A 43 10.00 5.35 10.33
C ILE A 43 9.64 3.87 10.37
N VAL A 44 8.50 3.55 10.97
CA VAL A 44 7.92 2.21 10.97
C VAL A 44 6.60 2.23 10.23
N TRP A 45 6.48 1.36 9.23
CA TRP A 45 5.22 1.12 8.54
C TRP A 45 4.62 -0.19 9.02
N HIS A 46 3.53 -0.07 9.78
CA HIS A 46 2.77 -1.18 10.31
C HIS A 46 1.64 -1.54 9.34
N MET A 47 1.78 -2.69 8.68
CA MET A 47 0.80 -3.22 7.74
C MET A 47 -0.05 -4.28 8.43
N HIS A 48 -1.36 -4.01 8.50
CA HIS A 48 -2.34 -4.88 9.12
C HIS A 48 -3.60 -4.94 8.26
N GLN A 49 -4.17 -6.14 8.13
CA GLN A 49 -5.54 -6.37 7.71
C GLN A 49 -6.21 -7.31 8.72
N PRO A 50 -7.49 -7.11 9.06
CA PRO A 50 -8.29 -8.11 9.79
C PRO A 50 -8.30 -9.47 9.09
N TYR A 51 -8.71 -10.50 9.82
CA TYR A 51 -8.93 -11.83 9.26
C TYR A 51 -10.26 -11.87 8.50
N TYR A 52 -10.21 -12.04 7.19
CA TYR A 52 -11.39 -12.02 6.30
C TYR A 52 -11.75 -13.39 5.70
N LYS A 53 -10.96 -14.42 5.99
CA LYS A 53 -11.20 -15.78 5.48
C LYS A 53 -12.33 -16.44 6.25
N ASN A 54 -13.26 -17.04 5.50
CA ASN A 54 -14.20 -18.02 6.02
C ASN A 54 -13.54 -19.41 5.93
N ASP A 55 -13.09 -19.94 7.07
CA ASP A 55 -12.37 -21.22 7.12
C ASP A 55 -13.21 -22.40 6.64
N ARG A 56 -14.54 -22.35 6.83
CA ARG A 56 -15.46 -23.42 6.43
C ARG A 56 -15.61 -23.50 4.93
N GLU A 57 -15.69 -22.35 4.27
CA GLU A 57 -15.93 -22.25 2.82
C GLU A 57 -14.63 -22.08 2.03
N HIS A 58 -13.51 -21.81 2.69
CA HIS A 58 -12.23 -21.47 2.06
C HIS A 58 -12.34 -20.25 1.12
N THR A 59 -13.16 -19.29 1.50
CA THR A 59 -13.46 -18.06 0.74
C THR A 59 -13.08 -16.81 1.54
N TYR A 60 -12.60 -15.79 0.85
CA TYR A 60 -12.43 -14.45 1.41
C TYR A 60 -13.70 -13.64 1.20
N LEU A 61 -14.23 -13.10 2.30
CA LEU A 61 -15.48 -12.33 2.31
C LEU A 61 -15.28 -10.86 1.93
N MET A 62 -14.04 -10.38 2.03
CA MET A 62 -13.68 -8.99 1.78
C MET A 62 -12.40 -8.92 0.95
N PRO A 63 -12.31 -7.97 0.01
CA PRO A 63 -11.22 -7.91 -0.95
C PRO A 63 -9.96 -7.21 -0.38
N TRP A 64 -9.98 -6.75 0.88
CA TRP A 64 -9.06 -5.74 1.38
C TRP A 64 -7.61 -6.19 1.39
N VAL A 65 -7.32 -7.46 1.72
CA VAL A 65 -5.95 -7.99 1.65
C VAL A 65 -5.41 -7.88 0.23
N ARG A 66 -6.18 -8.35 -0.78
CA ARG A 66 -5.79 -8.28 -2.19
C ARG A 66 -5.65 -6.84 -2.68
N LEU A 67 -6.64 -5.99 -2.39
CA LEU A 67 -6.64 -4.60 -2.86
C LEU A 67 -5.50 -3.79 -2.26
N HIS A 68 -5.28 -3.86 -0.95
CA HIS A 68 -4.18 -3.15 -0.31
C HIS A 68 -2.81 -3.74 -0.66
N ALA A 69 -2.70 -5.06 -0.83
CA ALA A 69 -1.45 -5.66 -1.30
C ALA A 69 -1.07 -5.17 -2.70
N ALA A 70 -2.03 -5.13 -3.62
CA ALA A 70 -1.82 -4.74 -5.01
C ALA A 70 -1.63 -3.23 -5.20
N LYS A 71 -2.28 -2.40 -4.37
CA LYS A 71 -2.27 -0.94 -4.52
C LYS A 71 -1.29 -0.23 -3.59
N ASP A 72 -1.18 -0.65 -2.33
CA ASP A 72 -0.49 0.14 -1.31
C ASP A 72 0.80 -0.55 -0.85
N TYR A 73 0.73 -1.80 -0.39
CA TYR A 73 1.88 -2.46 0.24
C TYR A 73 3.03 -2.65 -0.75
N TYR A 74 2.73 -3.09 -1.97
CA TYR A 74 3.75 -3.26 -3.00
C TYR A 74 4.41 -1.93 -3.37
N ASP A 75 3.61 -0.90 -3.66
CA ASP A 75 4.11 0.42 -4.05
C ASP A 75 4.95 1.07 -2.96
N MET A 76 4.56 0.93 -1.68
CA MET A 76 5.36 1.43 -0.56
C MET A 76 6.72 0.75 -0.46
N LEU A 77 6.78 -0.57 -0.67
CA LEU A 77 8.06 -1.30 -0.72
C LEU A 77 8.93 -0.82 -1.89
N MET A 78 8.33 -0.61 -3.06
CA MET A 78 9.04 -0.15 -4.26
C MET A 78 9.61 1.25 -4.06
N ILE A 79 8.81 2.21 -3.57
CA ILE A 79 9.27 3.58 -3.30
C ILE A 79 10.40 3.58 -2.26
N ALA A 80 10.24 2.83 -1.16
CA ALA A 80 11.30 2.76 -0.13
C ALA A 80 12.61 2.20 -0.69
N ARG A 81 12.52 1.24 -1.61
CA ARG A 81 13.68 0.67 -2.30
C ARG A 81 14.31 1.65 -3.30
N GLU A 82 13.50 2.34 -4.09
CA GLU A 82 13.96 3.27 -5.13
C GLU A 82 14.61 4.52 -4.53
N GLU A 83 14.06 5.04 -3.43
CA GLU A 83 14.57 6.21 -2.72
C GLU A 83 15.66 5.86 -1.68
N GLU A 84 16.06 4.58 -1.60
CA GLU A 84 16.99 4.08 -0.58
C GLU A 84 16.60 4.51 0.86
N ALA A 85 15.29 4.58 1.12
CA ALA A 85 14.74 5.11 2.36
C ALA A 85 14.93 4.13 3.52
N LYS A 86 15.37 4.66 4.68
CA LYS A 86 15.52 3.87 5.91
C LYS A 86 14.18 3.76 6.65
N VAL A 87 13.41 2.74 6.28
CA VAL A 87 12.12 2.42 6.90
C VAL A 87 12.09 0.96 7.32
N SER A 88 11.41 0.65 8.44
CA SER A 88 11.16 -0.73 8.85
C SER A 88 9.70 -1.09 8.57
N PHE A 89 9.49 -2.22 7.88
CA PHE A 89 8.15 -2.76 7.64
C PHE A 89 7.81 -3.79 8.71
N ASN A 90 6.66 -3.60 9.34
CA ASN A 90 6.07 -4.58 10.24
C ASN A 90 4.80 -5.14 9.61
N LEU A 91 4.84 -6.41 9.20
CA LEU A 91 3.67 -7.13 8.69
C LEU A 91 3.13 -8.02 9.81
N THR A 92 1.82 -7.94 10.08
CA THR A 92 1.22 -8.82 11.08
C THR A 92 1.15 -10.27 10.59
N PRO A 93 1.25 -11.27 11.48
CA PRO A 93 1.16 -12.68 11.07
C PRO A 93 -0.13 -13.00 10.31
N VAL A 94 -1.25 -12.44 10.77
CA VAL A 94 -2.57 -12.60 10.13
C VAL A 94 -2.62 -12.00 8.73
N LEU A 95 -1.89 -10.90 8.46
CA LEU A 95 -1.78 -10.35 7.11
C LEU A 95 -0.95 -11.27 6.22
N LEU A 96 0.18 -11.77 6.72
CA LEU A 96 1.09 -12.63 5.96
C LEU A 96 0.40 -13.93 5.56
N GLU A 97 -0.29 -14.59 6.49
CA GLU A 97 -1.07 -15.80 6.22
C GLU A 97 -2.07 -15.58 5.07
N GLN A 98 -2.81 -14.46 5.11
CA GLN A 98 -3.80 -14.17 4.10
C GLN A 98 -3.18 -13.84 2.73
N ILE A 99 -2.01 -13.18 2.69
CA ILE A 99 -1.26 -12.97 1.43
C ILE A 99 -0.76 -14.30 0.86
N GLU A 100 -0.27 -15.20 1.71
CA GLU A 100 0.17 -16.53 1.28
C GLU A 100 -0.97 -17.34 0.69
N ASP A 101 -2.17 -17.24 1.27
CA ASP A 101 -3.37 -17.86 0.74
C ASP A 101 -3.68 -17.45 -0.71
N TYR A 102 -3.62 -16.16 -1.02
CA TYR A 102 -3.83 -15.64 -2.38
C TYR A 102 -2.78 -16.12 -3.38
N THR A 103 -1.57 -16.47 -2.94
CA THR A 103 -0.46 -16.82 -3.84
C THR A 103 -0.23 -18.32 -3.98
N ARG A 104 -0.57 -19.12 -2.95
CA ARG A 104 -0.23 -20.55 -2.90
C ARG A 104 -1.43 -21.48 -2.75
N ASN A 105 -2.53 -21.01 -2.17
CA ASN A 105 -3.62 -21.90 -1.74
C ASN A 105 -4.88 -21.81 -2.63
N ASN A 106 -4.77 -21.14 -3.78
CA ASN A 106 -5.86 -20.98 -4.77
C ASN A 106 -7.20 -20.57 -4.14
N VAL A 107 -7.12 -19.68 -3.14
CA VAL A 107 -8.31 -19.22 -2.40
C VAL A 107 -9.23 -18.41 -3.30
N LYS A 108 -10.53 -18.54 -3.04
CA LYS A 108 -11.57 -17.78 -3.74
C LYS A 108 -11.88 -16.51 -2.95
N GLU A 109 -12.18 -15.43 -3.66
CA GLU A 109 -12.62 -14.16 -3.08
C GLU A 109 -13.83 -13.71 -3.87
N ILE A 110 -14.97 -13.50 -3.20
CA ILE A 110 -16.29 -13.38 -3.84
C ILE A 110 -16.31 -12.23 -4.86
N GLN A 111 -15.79 -11.07 -4.48
CA GLN A 111 -15.72 -9.91 -5.37
C GLN A 111 -14.76 -10.15 -6.53
N ASN A 112 -13.63 -10.83 -6.32
CA ASN A 112 -12.69 -11.17 -7.39
C ASN A 112 -13.32 -12.10 -8.43
N GLU A 113 -14.07 -13.13 -7.99
CA GLU A 113 -14.78 -14.04 -8.90
C GLU A 113 -15.80 -13.29 -9.76
N MET A 114 -16.57 -12.37 -9.15
CA MET A 114 -17.54 -11.54 -9.87
C MET A 114 -16.87 -10.53 -10.82
N MET A 115 -15.74 -9.94 -10.41
CA MET A 115 -14.98 -8.97 -11.22
C MET A 115 -14.38 -9.62 -12.48
N LEU A 116 -14.02 -10.89 -12.43
CA LEU A 116 -13.45 -11.63 -13.56
C LEU A 116 -14.51 -12.21 -14.51
N LYS A 117 -15.79 -12.19 -14.13
CA LYS A 117 -16.89 -12.73 -14.94
C LYS A 117 -17.26 -11.77 -16.07
N ASP A 118 -17.61 -12.30 -17.24
CA ASP A 118 -18.17 -11.47 -18.31
C ASP A 118 -19.49 -10.83 -17.85
N THR A 119 -19.63 -9.54 -18.11
CA THR A 119 -20.86 -8.78 -17.86
C THR A 119 -22.12 -9.44 -18.43
N SER A 120 -22.03 -10.09 -19.60
CA SER A 120 -23.17 -10.77 -20.21
C SER A 120 -23.56 -12.06 -19.50
N ALA A 121 -22.66 -12.62 -18.67
CA ALA A 121 -22.87 -13.84 -17.91
C ALA A 121 -23.35 -13.60 -16.46
N LEU A 122 -23.45 -12.34 -16.03
CA LEU A 122 -23.94 -11.98 -14.70
C LEU A 122 -25.45 -12.20 -14.60
N ASN A 123 -25.87 -12.94 -13.56
CA ASN A 123 -27.27 -13.05 -13.20
C ASN A 123 -27.73 -11.84 -12.36
N GLU A 124 -29.04 -11.73 -12.11
CA GLU A 124 -29.61 -10.59 -11.39
C GLU A 124 -29.13 -10.48 -9.93
N GLU A 125 -28.93 -11.62 -9.24
CA GLU A 125 -28.44 -11.64 -7.86
C GLU A 125 -26.99 -11.12 -7.77
N GLU A 126 -26.14 -11.53 -8.71
CA GLU A 126 -24.75 -11.08 -8.80
C GLU A 126 -24.68 -9.57 -9.12
N LYS A 127 -25.54 -9.06 -10.00
CA LYS A 127 -25.63 -7.61 -10.27
C LYS A 127 -26.02 -6.82 -9.02
N VAL A 128 -27.03 -7.29 -8.29
CA VAL A 128 -27.45 -6.67 -7.03
C VAL A 128 -26.32 -6.71 -6.01
N TYR A 129 -25.60 -7.83 -5.92
CA TYR A 129 -24.45 -7.96 -5.03
C TYR A 129 -23.35 -6.94 -5.38
N ILE A 130 -22.98 -6.80 -6.67
CA ILE A 130 -21.95 -5.86 -7.11
C ILE A 130 -22.32 -4.43 -6.71
N ILE A 131 -23.54 -4.00 -7.04
CA ILE A 131 -24.01 -2.64 -6.72
C ILE A 131 -23.97 -2.39 -5.21
N SER A 132 -24.32 -3.40 -4.41
CA SER A 132 -24.40 -3.28 -2.95
C SER A 132 -23.04 -3.32 -2.25
N ASN A 133 -22.04 -4.00 -2.81
CA ASN A 133 -20.81 -4.35 -2.10
C ASN A 133 -19.51 -3.83 -2.75
N PHE A 134 -19.52 -3.38 -4.00
CA PHE A 134 -18.27 -2.90 -4.64
C PHE A 134 -17.97 -1.44 -4.28
N PHE A 135 -19.01 -0.67 -3.95
CA PHE A 135 -18.89 0.75 -3.66
C PHE A 135 -19.15 1.00 -2.17
N TYR A 136 -18.16 0.68 -1.33
CA TYR A 136 -18.16 1.06 0.10
C TYR A 136 -17.89 2.56 0.29
N ALA A 137 -18.62 3.40 -0.44
CA ALA A 137 -18.60 4.84 -0.37
C ALA A 137 -19.94 5.33 0.17
N ASN A 138 -19.90 6.36 1.01
CA ASN A 138 -21.12 6.94 1.53
C ASN A 138 -21.97 7.48 0.37
N HIS A 139 -23.18 6.93 0.19
CA HIS A 139 -24.10 7.32 -0.88
C HIS A 139 -24.35 8.85 -0.92
N ARG A 140 -24.30 9.53 0.23
CA ARG A 140 -24.46 11.00 0.33
C ARG A 140 -23.30 11.78 -0.28
N VAL A 141 -22.12 11.17 -0.38
CA VAL A 141 -20.94 11.76 -1.03
C VAL A 141 -21.04 11.59 -2.55
N ILE A 142 -21.57 10.46 -3.01
CA ILE A 142 -21.75 10.17 -4.44
C ILE A 142 -22.88 11.00 -5.05
N SER A 143 -24.02 11.15 -4.36
CA SER A 143 -25.21 11.82 -4.90
C SER A 143 -25.08 13.33 -5.09
N LYS A 144 -24.06 13.97 -4.50
CA LYS A 144 -23.86 15.43 -4.60
C LYS A 144 -23.24 15.91 -5.91
N LYS A 145 -22.79 15.01 -6.79
CA LYS A 145 -22.13 15.39 -8.06
C LYS A 145 -23.01 15.28 -9.32
N THR A 146 -24.26 14.85 -9.21
CA THR A 146 -25.13 14.59 -10.38
C THR A 146 -26.15 15.70 -10.67
N ILE A 147 -25.98 16.89 -10.09
CA ILE A 147 -26.78 18.07 -10.47
C ILE A 147 -25.80 19.24 -10.67
N ALA A 148 -25.27 19.35 -11.88
CA ALA A 148 -24.64 20.54 -12.45
C ALA A 148 -24.90 20.53 -13.95
#